data_AF-A0A820TM09-F1
#
_entry.id   AF-A0A820TM09-F1
#
_cell.length_a   1.000
_cell.length_b   1.000
_cell.length_c   1.000
_cell.angle_alpha   90.00
_cell.angle_beta   90.00
_cell.angle_gamma   90.00
#
_symmetry.space_group_name_H-M   'P 1'
#
loop_
_entity.id
_entity.type
_entity.pdbx_description
1 polymer ?
#
loop_
_entity_poly.entity_id
_entity_poly.type
_entity_poly.pdbx_seq_one_letter_code
_entity_poly.pdbx_strand_id
1 'polypeptide(L)'
;MTESTNSRVDVLMLGTGEYTTGYVHGKASQSDKTKGVVALTLIDLRRRGKTNRLGMCGTNGKKLGDIRKHMQQAIGDAYKDMDLTMDWW
;
A
#
# COMPACT_ATOMS: atom_id res chain seq x y z
N MET A 1 -18.38 25.63 -18.45
CA MET A 1 -17.04 24.99 -18.43
C MET A 1 -17.21 23.67 -17.71
N THR A 2 -17.27 22.56 -18.46
CA THR A 2 -17.30 21.22 -17.87
C THR A 2 -15.90 20.89 -17.39
N GLU A 3 -15.72 20.89 -16.08
CA GLU A 3 -14.52 20.42 -15.40
C GLU A 3 -14.18 19.03 -15.95
N SER A 4 -12.98 18.87 -16.55
CA SER A 4 -12.50 17.55 -16.94
C SER A 4 -12.53 16.68 -15.68
N THR A 5 -13.30 15.59 -15.69
CA THR A 5 -13.28 14.57 -14.65
C THR A 5 -11.84 14.35 -14.21
N ASN A 6 -11.54 14.70 -12.96
CA ASN A 6 -10.24 14.49 -12.33
C ASN A 6 -9.95 12.97 -12.37
N SER A 7 -9.37 12.49 -13.47
CA SER A 7 -9.20 11.08 -13.77
C SER A 7 -8.02 10.57 -12.96
N ARG A 8 -8.27 10.37 -11.67
CA ARG A 8 -7.34 9.73 -10.75
C ARG A 8 -6.94 8.37 -11.29
N VAL A 9 -5.70 7.98 -11.04
CA VAL A 9 -5.17 6.70 -11.54
C VAL A 9 -5.51 5.58 -10.57
N ASP A 10 -6.07 4.49 -11.08
CA ASP A 10 -6.19 3.23 -10.35
C ASP A 10 -4.90 2.43 -10.51
N VAL A 11 -4.42 1.79 -9.43
CA VAL A 11 -3.09 1.17 -9.39
C VAL A 11 -3.16 -0.25 -8.85
N LEU A 12 -2.59 -1.20 -9.61
CA LEU A 12 -2.33 -2.56 -9.16
C LEU A 12 -0.83 -2.76 -8.89
N MET A 13 -0.50 -3.10 -7.66
CA MET A 13 0.85 -3.48 -7.25
C MET A 13 1.03 -4.99 -7.38
N LEU A 14 1.91 -5.42 -8.28
CA LEU A 14 2.27 -6.83 -8.45
C LEU A 14 3.46 -7.16 -7.55
N GLY A 15 3.24 -8.05 -6.59
CA GLY A 15 4.25 -8.46 -5.61
C GLY A 15 4.06 -7.79 -4.25
N THR A 16 3.95 -8.63 -3.22
CA THR A 16 3.75 -8.24 -1.82
C THR A 16 5.00 -8.50 -0.98
N GLY A 17 6.14 -8.01 -1.47
CA GLY A 17 7.43 -8.12 -0.80
C GLY A 17 7.74 -6.89 0.07
N GLU A 18 8.97 -6.84 0.57
CA GLU A 18 9.45 -5.80 1.49
C GLU A 18 9.31 -4.39 0.90
N TYR A 19 9.73 -4.16 -0.34
CA TYR A 19 9.61 -2.83 -0.96
C TYR A 19 8.16 -2.36 -1.11
N THR A 20 7.24 -3.28 -1.38
CA THR A 20 5.83 -2.95 -1.58
C THR A 20 5.12 -2.73 -0.25
N THR A 21 5.28 -3.67 0.68
CA THR A 21 4.42 -3.80 1.88
C THR A 21 5.18 -3.67 3.18
N GLY A 22 6.51 -3.63 3.14
CA GLY A 22 7.36 -3.66 4.32
C GLY A 22 7.54 -5.05 4.92
N TYR A 23 6.79 -6.03 4.41
CA TYR A 23 6.70 -7.35 5.00
C TYR A 23 7.84 -8.28 4.55
N VAL A 24 8.47 -8.94 5.53
CA VAL A 24 9.51 -9.96 5.36
C VAL A 24 9.21 -11.18 6.21
N HIS A 25 9.65 -12.37 5.78
CA HIS A 25 9.53 -13.61 6.55
C HIS A 25 10.63 -13.70 7.63
N GLY A 26 10.65 -12.75 8.58
CA GLY A 26 11.46 -12.84 9.80
C GLY A 26 12.43 -11.68 10.03
N LYS A 27 13.44 -11.48 9.17
CA LYS A 27 14.47 -10.44 9.39
C LYS A 27 14.13 -9.13 8.68
N ALA A 28 13.55 -8.19 9.42
CA ALA A 28 13.30 -6.81 9.00
C ALA A 28 14.62 -6.08 8.66
N SER A 29 14.71 -5.43 7.49
CA SER A 29 15.83 -4.54 7.17
C SER A 29 15.79 -3.28 8.05
N GLN A 30 16.92 -2.77 8.54
CA GLN A 30 16.93 -1.49 9.31
C GLN A 30 16.69 -0.22 8.45
N SER A 31 16.30 -0.38 7.19
CA SER A 31 16.02 0.70 6.23
C SER A 31 14.51 1.00 6.11
N ASP A 32 14.14 2.15 5.53
CA ASP A 32 12.74 2.53 5.22
C ASP A 32 11.98 1.49 4.38
N LYS A 33 12.68 0.51 3.81
CA LYS A 33 12.09 -0.67 3.16
C LYS A 33 11.07 -1.37 4.05
N THR A 34 11.29 -1.42 5.36
CA THR A 34 10.36 -2.05 6.33
C THR A 34 8.98 -1.39 6.41
N LYS A 35 8.84 -0.16 5.90
CA LYS A 35 7.56 0.55 5.87
C LYS A 35 6.75 0.26 4.61
N GLY A 36 7.34 -0.38 3.59
CA GLY A 36 6.67 -0.60 2.31
C GLY A 36 6.49 0.69 1.53
N VAL A 37 7.62 1.30 1.10
CA VAL A 37 7.65 2.64 0.51
C VAL A 37 6.70 2.80 -0.69
N VAL A 38 6.48 1.75 -1.49
CA VAL A 38 5.59 1.82 -2.65
C VAL A 38 4.13 1.97 -2.19
N ALA A 39 3.66 1.12 -1.27
CA ALA A 39 2.30 1.24 -0.74
C ALA A 39 2.11 2.56 -0.01
N LEU A 40 3.05 2.95 0.85
CA LEU A 40 3.01 4.23 1.56
C LEU A 40 2.87 5.42 0.60
N THR A 41 3.66 5.43 -0.47
CA THR A 41 3.62 6.49 -1.49
C THR A 41 2.26 6.52 -2.20
N LEU A 42 1.74 5.37 -2.62
CA LEU A 42 0.46 5.29 -3.34
C LEU A 42 -0.74 5.66 -2.46
N ILE A 43 -0.69 5.32 -1.17
CA ILE A 43 -1.69 5.73 -0.17
C ILE A 43 -1.65 7.24 0.04
N ASP A 44 -0.46 7.83 0.17
CA ASP A 44 -0.34 9.29 0.31
C ASP A 44 -0.77 10.02 -0.97
N LEU A 45 -0.49 9.47 -2.15
CA LEU A 45 -1.01 9.98 -3.41
C LEU A 45 -2.54 9.90 -3.49
N ARG A 46 -3.15 8.86 -2.92
CA ARG A 46 -4.61 8.74 -2.83
C ARG A 46 -5.19 9.82 -1.93
N ARG A 47 -4.57 10.03 -0.77
CA ARG A 47 -4.91 11.11 0.16
C ARG A 47 -4.83 12.49 -0.48
N ARG A 48 -3.89 12.69 -1.41
CA ARG A 48 -3.73 13.92 -2.22
C ARG A 48 -4.60 13.96 -3.49
N GLY A 49 -5.47 12.99 -3.69
CA GLY A 49 -6.40 12.93 -4.83
C GLY A 49 -5.72 12.67 -6.18
N LYS A 50 -4.56 11.99 -6.20
CA LYS A 50 -3.82 11.63 -7.42
C LYS A 50 -4.08 10.19 -7.86
N THR A 51 -4.26 9.29 -6.90
CA THR A 51 -4.69 7.90 -7.12
C THR A 51 -6.07 7.67 -6.52
N ASN A 52 -6.74 6.60 -6.92
CA ASN A 52 -8.08 6.27 -6.46
C ASN A 52 -8.17 4.84 -5.91
N ARG A 53 -8.36 3.84 -6.77
CA ARG A 53 -8.44 2.44 -6.36
C ARG A 53 -7.04 1.86 -6.28
N LEU A 54 -6.72 1.21 -5.16
CA LEU A 54 -5.43 0.57 -4.95
C LEU A 54 -5.63 -0.93 -4.77
N GLY A 55 -4.78 -1.71 -5.42
CA GLY A 55 -4.84 -3.15 -5.47
C GLY A 55 -3.49 -3.80 -5.22
N MET A 56 -3.46 -4.98 -4.61
CA MET A 56 -2.26 -5.79 -4.45
C MET A 56 -2.49 -7.22 -4.92
N CYS A 57 -1.53 -7.76 -5.67
CA CYS A 57 -1.51 -9.15 -6.09
C CYS A 57 -0.29 -9.88 -5.48
N GLY A 58 -0.55 -10.93 -4.72
CA GLY A 58 0.44 -11.83 -4.15
C GLY A 58 0.67 -13.10 -4.99
N THR A 59 1.40 -14.07 -4.44
CA THR A 59 1.65 -15.34 -5.13
C THR A 59 0.56 -16.39 -4.91
N ASN A 60 0.07 -16.53 -3.68
CA ASN A 60 -0.87 -17.59 -3.30
C ASN A 60 -1.81 -17.21 -2.13
N GLY A 61 -1.89 -15.92 -1.78
CA GLY A 61 -2.78 -15.43 -0.72
C GLY A 61 -2.36 -15.74 0.74
N LYS A 62 -1.51 -16.74 1.00
CA LYS A 62 -1.24 -17.26 2.37
C LYS A 62 -0.75 -16.18 3.35
N LYS A 63 0.05 -15.23 2.86
CA LYS A 63 0.66 -14.15 3.66
C LYS A 63 -0.17 -12.86 3.75
N LEU A 64 -1.32 -12.77 3.07
CA LEU A 64 -2.08 -11.51 2.98
C LEU A 64 -2.60 -11.04 4.34
N GLY A 65 -2.99 -11.96 5.22
CA GLY A 65 -3.42 -11.63 6.58
C GLY A 65 -2.31 -10.95 7.39
N ASP A 66 -1.09 -11.47 7.33
CA ASP A 66 0.06 -10.92 8.05
C ASP A 66 0.55 -9.60 7.43
N ILE A 67 0.51 -9.49 6.11
CA ILE A 67 0.80 -8.24 5.40
C ILE A 67 -0.15 -7.13 5.85
N ARG A 68 -1.46 -7.40 5.97
CA ARG A 68 -2.43 -6.40 6.42
C ARG A 68 -2.14 -5.92 7.84
N LYS A 69 -1.82 -6.85 8.76
CA LYS A 69 -1.42 -6.50 10.13
C LYS A 69 -0.15 -5.64 10.14
N HIS A 70 0.86 -6.03 9.36
CA HIS A 70 2.10 -5.28 9.23
C HIS A 70 1.86 -3.87 8.69
N MET A 71 1.07 -3.72 7.62
CA MET A 71 0.74 -2.42 7.05
C MET A 71 -0.04 -1.53 8.02
N GLN A 72 -0.93 -2.10 8.84
CA GLN A 72 -1.62 -1.34 9.89
C GLN A 72 -0.60 -0.75 10.87
N GLN A 73 0.32 -1.56 11.39
CA GLN A 73 1.33 -1.10 12.35
C GLN A 73 2.33 -0.12 11.73
N ALA A 74 2.82 -0.40 10.53
CA ALA A 74 3.88 0.36 9.89
C ALA A 74 3.39 1.66 9.23
N ILE A 75 2.12 1.71 8.82
CA ILE A 75 1.54 2.85 8.09
C ILE A 75 0.35 3.43 8.85
N GLY A 76 -0.69 2.63 9.10
CA GLY A 76 -1.95 3.11 9.68
C GLY A 76 -1.81 3.72 11.08
N ASP A 77 -0.99 3.11 11.92
CA ASP A 77 -0.75 3.56 13.30
C ASP A 77 0.34 4.64 13.36
N ALA A 78 1.25 4.67 12.39
CA ALA A 78 2.40 5.57 12.35
C ALA A 78 2.13 6.92 11.68
N TYR A 79 1.15 7.00 10.77
CA TYR A 79 0.85 8.19 9.99
C TYR A 79 -0.64 8.53 10.05
N LYS A 80 -0.95 9.82 10.24
CA LYS A 80 -2.33 10.31 10.33
C LYS A 80 -3.03 10.25 8.97
N ASP A 81 -4.31 9.87 8.99
CA ASP A 81 -5.24 9.91 7.86
C ASP A 81 -4.82 9.05 6.65
N MET A 82 -4.14 7.93 6.91
CA MET A 82 -3.77 6.95 5.88
C MET A 82 -4.87 5.90 5.70
N ASP A 83 -5.64 6.01 4.61
CA ASP A 83 -6.58 4.97 4.20
C ASP A 83 -5.81 3.74 3.69
N LEU A 84 -5.99 2.58 4.33
CA LEU A 84 -5.36 1.31 3.95
C LEU A 84 -6.26 0.40 3.11
N THR A 85 -7.43 0.90 2.67
CA THR A 85 -8.37 0.11 1.85
C THR A 85 -7.69 -0.29 0.54
N MET A 86 -7.69 -1.59 0.27
CA MET A 86 -7.02 -2.22 -0.87
C MET A 86 -7.87 -3.37 -1.36
N ASP A 87 -7.87 -3.60 -2.67
CA ASP A 87 -8.27 -4.88 -3.24
C ASP A 87 -7.12 -5.87 -3.19
N TRP A 88 -7.44 -7.14 -2.99
CA TRP A 88 -6.45 -8.18 -2.75
C TRP A 88 -6.68 -9.37 -3.67
N TRP A 89 -5.62 -9.77 -4.36
CA TRP A 89 -5.55 -10.94 -5.24
C TRP A 89 -4.36 -11.84 -4.87
#